data_AF-A0A6C0KID8-F1
#
_entry.id   AF-A0A6C0KID8-F1
#
_cell.length_a   1.000
_cell.length_b   1.000
_cell.length_c   1.000
_cell.angle_alpha   90.00
_cell.angle_beta   90.00
_cell.angle_gamma   90.00
#
_symmetry.space_group_name_H-M   'P 1'
#
loop_
_entity.id
_entity.type
_entity.pdbx_description
1 polymer ?
#
loop_
_entity_poly.entity_id
_entity_poly.type
_entity_poly.pdbx_seq_one_letter_code
_entity_poly.pdbx_strand_id
1 'polypeptide(L)'
;MSKDSGFQHQDWNEVILTKPVEVKQSGVQKTAEQKNFQKLDGDEIVAPRKTSQELKKAIQTARLAKKLSQKQLASSMNTTIQVIAQYENGKAIPNNAFIARLEKQLNVKLPRIKK
;
A
#
# COMPACT_ATOMS: atom_id res chain seq x y z
N MET A 1 -24.70 -8.81 39.97
CA MET A 1 -23.99 -8.99 38.69
C MET A 1 -24.48 -7.95 37.69
N SER A 2 -23.61 -7.04 37.26
CA SER A 2 -23.55 -6.46 35.90
C SER A 2 -22.22 -5.71 35.77
N LYS A 3 -21.21 -6.46 35.35
CA LYS A 3 -19.92 -6.04 34.77
C LYS A 3 -20.19 -5.62 33.31
N ASP A 4 -19.57 -4.66 32.64
CA ASP A 4 -18.43 -3.79 32.89
C ASP A 4 -18.52 -2.63 31.85
N SER A 5 -18.43 -1.39 32.33
CA SER A 5 -17.45 -0.37 31.92
C SER A 5 -17.27 -0.05 30.42
N GLY A 6 -17.67 1.16 30.02
CA GLY A 6 -17.36 1.77 28.72
C GLY A 6 -15.86 1.92 28.48
N PHE A 7 -15.41 1.54 27.29
CA PHE A 7 -14.04 1.78 26.83
C PHE A 7 -14.00 3.07 26.03
N GLN A 8 -13.67 4.17 26.70
CA GLN A 8 -12.97 5.28 26.07
C GLN A 8 -11.59 5.46 26.70
N HIS A 9 -10.71 6.00 25.88
CA HIS A 9 -9.42 6.63 26.21
C HIS A 9 -8.19 5.71 26.20
N GLN A 10 -7.50 5.72 25.07
CA GLN A 10 -6.07 5.97 25.08
C GLN A 10 -5.82 7.30 24.37
N ASP A 11 -5.92 8.38 25.15
CA ASP A 11 -5.35 9.69 24.85
C ASP A 11 -3.89 9.66 25.28
N TRP A 12 -2.98 9.45 24.34
CA TRP A 12 -1.56 9.72 24.55
C TRP A 12 -1.20 10.98 23.79
N ASN A 13 -1.52 12.11 24.42
CA ASN A 13 -0.91 13.39 24.08
C ASN A 13 0.30 13.54 25.01
N GLU A 14 1.47 13.07 24.57
CA GLU A 14 2.71 13.28 25.32
C GLU A 14 3.12 14.75 25.21
N VAL A 15 3.06 15.45 26.34
CA VAL A 15 3.65 16.77 26.53
C VAL A 15 5.09 16.57 27.01
N ILE A 16 6.07 16.81 26.13
CA ILE A 16 7.45 17.14 26.53
C ILE A 16 7.69 18.61 26.15
N LEU A 17 7.91 19.45 27.15
CA LEU A 17 8.29 20.86 27.01
C LEU A 17 9.74 20.97 26.47
N THR A 18 9.84 21.37 25.20
CA THR A 18 10.87 22.12 24.46
C THR A 18 12.33 22.22 24.95
N LYS A 19 13.26 21.90 24.04
CA LYS A 19 14.39 22.75 23.61
C LYS A 19 14.51 22.65 22.07
N PRO A 20 14.77 23.73 21.30
CA PRO A 20 14.93 23.60 19.86
C PRO A 20 16.28 22.95 19.55
N VAL A 21 16.24 21.72 19.02
CA VAL A 21 17.43 21.06 18.45
C VAL A 21 17.32 21.14 16.92
N GLU A 22 18.36 21.72 16.34
CA GLU A 22 18.59 21.95 14.92
C GLU A 22 18.30 20.70 14.06
N VAL A 23 17.41 20.87 13.07
CA VAL A 23 17.04 19.81 12.12
C VAL A 23 18.19 19.60 11.13
N LYS A 24 18.88 18.46 11.23
CA LYS A 24 19.61 17.85 10.12
C LYS A 24 18.88 16.60 9.67
N GLN A 25 18.16 16.70 8.56
CA GLN A 25 17.53 15.57 7.89
C GLN A 25 18.62 14.66 7.30
N SER A 26 18.98 13.60 8.01
CA SER A 26 19.77 12.48 7.45
C SER A 26 18.82 11.36 7.04
N GLY A 27 18.92 11.01 5.75
CA GLY A 27 17.95 10.22 5.01
C GLY A 27 17.75 8.79 5.50
N VAL A 28 16.54 8.32 5.23
CA VAL A 28 16.01 6.95 5.42
C VAL A 28 16.99 5.89 4.93
N GLN A 29 17.37 4.98 5.84
CA GLN A 29 18.13 3.77 5.52
C GLN A 29 17.27 2.81 4.70
N LYS A 30 17.60 2.66 3.40
CA LYS A 30 17.04 1.65 2.51
C LYS A 30 17.64 0.29 2.85
N THR A 31 16.84 -0.63 3.39
CA THR A 31 17.18 -2.05 3.42
C THR A 31 17.19 -2.57 1.99
N ALA A 32 18.31 -3.16 1.60
CA ALA A 32 18.62 -3.55 0.23
C ALA A 32 17.75 -4.71 -0.26
N GLU A 33 16.81 -4.43 -1.16
CA GLU A 33 16.42 -5.36 -2.21
C GLU A 33 17.07 -4.86 -3.51
N GLN A 34 18.23 -5.42 -3.84
CA GLN A 34 18.90 -5.19 -5.12
C GLN A 34 18.07 -5.80 -6.25
N LYS A 35 17.03 -5.10 -6.71
CA LYS A 35 16.38 -5.36 -7.98
C LYS A 35 17.12 -4.54 -9.03
N ASN A 36 17.93 -5.24 -9.82
CA ASN A 36 18.52 -4.86 -11.11
C ASN A 36 18.08 -3.46 -11.63
N PHE A 37 18.79 -2.41 -11.23
CA PHE A 37 18.73 -1.12 -11.91
C PHE A 37 19.67 -1.22 -13.11
N GLN A 38 19.20 -1.80 -14.21
CA GLN A 38 19.83 -1.54 -15.51
C GLN A 38 19.69 -0.03 -15.77
N LYS A 39 20.82 0.66 -15.70
CA LYS A 39 20.94 2.08 -16.04
C LYS A 39 20.43 2.26 -17.47
N LEU A 40 19.40 3.10 -17.63
CA LEU A 40 18.84 3.47 -18.91
C LEU A 40 19.62 4.70 -19.39
N ASP A 41 20.71 4.49 -20.13
CA ASP A 41 21.51 5.55 -20.76
C ASP A 41 20.87 6.01 -22.08
N GLY A 42 19.65 6.56 -22.02
CA GLY A 42 18.95 7.12 -23.18
C GLY A 42 17.84 8.10 -22.78
N ASP A 43 17.96 9.33 -23.25
CA ASP A 43 17.09 10.50 -22.99
C ASP A 43 15.64 10.37 -23.53
N GLU A 44 14.96 9.28 -23.22
CA GLU A 44 13.53 9.14 -23.50
C GLU A 44 12.82 8.60 -22.25
N ILE A 45 12.39 9.52 -21.37
CA ILE A 45 11.61 9.19 -20.18
C ILE A 45 10.19 8.79 -20.61
N VAL A 46 10.03 7.56 -21.10
CA VAL A 46 8.71 6.97 -21.32
C VAL A 46 8.10 6.70 -19.95
N ALA A 47 7.10 7.50 -19.57
CA ALA A 47 6.42 7.33 -18.30
C ALA A 47 5.87 5.89 -18.17
N PRO A 48 6.19 5.15 -17.09
CA PRO A 48 5.74 3.78 -16.94
C PRO A 48 4.21 3.72 -16.90
N ARG A 49 3.64 2.77 -17.66
CA ARG A 49 2.18 2.57 -17.73
C ARG A 49 1.64 2.25 -16.33
N LYS A 50 0.74 3.09 -15.83
CA LYS A 50 0.09 2.94 -14.53
C LYS A 50 -1.04 1.92 -14.59
N THR A 51 -1.52 1.53 -13.41
CA THR A 51 -2.68 0.63 -13.25
C THR A 51 -3.91 1.15 -14.00
N SER A 52 -4.51 0.30 -14.82
CA SER A 52 -5.69 0.65 -15.62
C SER A 52 -6.92 0.95 -14.74
N GLN A 53 -7.86 1.72 -15.28
CA GLN A 53 -9.09 2.05 -14.56
C GLN A 53 -9.94 0.81 -14.24
N GLU A 54 -9.89 -0.19 -15.11
CA GLU A 54 -10.62 -1.44 -14.93
C GLU A 54 -10.02 -2.26 -13.77
N LEU A 55 -8.68 -2.40 -13.73
CA LEU A 55 -8.00 -3.15 -12.69
C LEU A 55 -8.19 -2.53 -11.31
N LYS A 56 -8.06 -1.20 -11.19
CA LYS A 56 -8.23 -0.52 -9.88
C LYS A 56 -9.65 -0.69 -9.33
N LYS A 57 -10.68 -0.57 -10.19
CA LYS A 57 -12.09 -0.78 -9.81
C LYS A 57 -12.33 -2.23 -9.41
N ALA A 58 -11.81 -3.19 -10.16
CA ALA A 58 -11.94 -4.61 -9.86
C ALA A 58 -11.35 -4.97 -8.49
N ILE A 59 -10.16 -4.46 -8.14
CA ILE A 59 -9.54 -4.67 -6.83
C ILE A 59 -10.43 -4.10 -5.72
N GLN A 60 -10.91 -2.87 -5.87
CA GLN A 60 -11.76 -2.20 -4.88
C GLN A 60 -13.06 -2.98 -4.67
N THR A 61 -13.77 -3.34 -5.75
CA THR A 61 -15.02 -4.10 -5.68
C THR A 61 -14.80 -5.46 -5.02
N ALA A 62 -13.74 -6.17 -5.37
CA ALA A 62 -13.42 -7.47 -4.77
C ALA A 62 -13.09 -7.36 -3.28
N ARG A 63 -12.38 -6.30 -2.85
CA ARG A 63 -12.13 -6.03 -1.44
C ARG A 63 -13.44 -5.78 -0.67
N LEU A 64 -14.31 -4.94 -1.22
CA LEU A 64 -15.61 -4.62 -0.63
C LEU A 64 -16.53 -5.85 -0.55
N ALA A 65 -16.54 -6.70 -1.58
CA ALA A 65 -17.30 -7.95 -1.61
C ALA A 65 -16.90 -8.90 -0.46
N LYS A 66 -15.62 -8.93 -0.09
CA LYS A 66 -15.12 -9.71 1.06
C LYS A 66 -15.24 -8.98 2.40
N LYS A 67 -15.79 -7.76 2.43
CA LYS A 67 -15.90 -6.91 3.62
C LYS A 67 -14.56 -6.69 4.33
N LEU A 68 -13.45 -6.67 3.59
CA LEU A 68 -12.12 -6.44 4.13
C LEU A 68 -11.77 -4.94 4.09
N SER A 69 -11.17 -4.43 5.14
CA SER A 69 -10.47 -3.13 5.10
C SER A 69 -9.16 -3.24 4.31
N GLN A 70 -8.63 -2.10 3.83
CA GLN A 70 -7.29 -2.07 3.21
C GLN A 70 -6.21 -2.56 4.18
N LYS A 71 -6.35 -2.27 5.49
CA LYS A 71 -5.43 -2.76 6.52
C LYS A 71 -5.44 -4.29 6.63
N GLN A 72 -6.62 -4.90 6.69
CA GLN A 72 -6.76 -6.36 6.78
C GLN A 72 -6.20 -7.06 5.54
N LEU A 73 -6.48 -6.53 4.35
CA LEU A 73 -5.91 -7.06 3.11
C LEU A 73 -4.38 -6.89 3.04
N ALA A 74 -3.88 -5.73 3.48
CA ALA A 74 -2.44 -5.48 3.50
C ALA A 74 -1.72 -6.44 4.46
N SER A 75 -2.27 -6.66 5.65
CA SER A 75 -1.78 -7.62 6.64
C SER A 75 -1.80 -9.06 6.11
N SER A 76 -2.88 -9.52 5.47
CA SER A 76 -2.92 -10.89 4.91
C SER A 76 -1.93 -11.09 3.76
N MET A 77 -1.59 -10.01 3.05
CA MET A 77 -0.62 -10.02 1.97
C MET A 77 0.83 -9.76 2.42
N ASN A 78 1.09 -9.53 3.71
CA ASN A 78 2.39 -9.08 4.20
C ASN A 78 2.91 -7.84 3.44
N THR A 79 2.04 -6.84 3.29
CA THR A 79 2.29 -5.60 2.54
C THR A 79 1.84 -4.39 3.35
N THR A 80 2.16 -3.18 2.88
CA THR A 80 1.72 -1.95 3.54
C THR A 80 0.36 -1.48 2.99
N ILE A 81 -0.41 -0.79 3.83
CA ILE A 81 -1.69 -0.18 3.45
C ILE A 81 -1.51 0.76 2.25
N GLN A 82 -0.39 1.48 2.22
CA GLN A 82 -0.05 2.41 1.15
C GLN A 82 0.08 1.72 -0.21
N VAL A 83 0.66 0.51 -0.27
CA VAL A 83 0.77 -0.23 -1.54
C VAL A 83 -0.61 -0.60 -2.06
N ILE A 84 -1.48 -1.16 -1.23
CA ILE A 84 -2.87 -1.49 -1.62
C ILE A 84 -3.60 -0.23 -2.10
N ALA A 85 -3.50 0.88 -1.37
CA ALA A 85 -4.11 2.14 -1.75
C ALA A 85 -3.58 2.69 -3.09
N GLN A 86 -2.29 2.51 -3.41
CA GLN A 86 -1.74 2.91 -4.71
C GLN A 86 -2.34 2.11 -5.86
N TYR A 87 -2.60 0.81 -5.67
CA TYR A 87 -3.28 -0.03 -6.66
C TYR A 87 -4.75 0.37 -6.83
N GLU A 88 -5.49 0.54 -5.73
CA GLU A 88 -6.91 0.96 -5.76
C GLU A 88 -7.09 2.38 -6.35
N ASN A 89 -6.09 3.26 -6.19
CA ASN A 89 -6.11 4.61 -6.78
C ASN A 89 -5.55 4.68 -8.21
N GLY A 90 -4.98 3.58 -8.72
CA GLY A 90 -4.38 3.54 -10.06
C GLY A 90 -3.02 4.24 -10.16
N LYS A 91 -2.35 4.54 -9.04
CA LYS A 91 -1.02 5.19 -9.00
C LYS A 91 0.13 4.18 -9.11
N ALA A 92 -0.12 2.92 -8.74
CA ALA A 92 0.89 1.87 -8.78
C ALA A 92 1.26 1.48 -10.21
N ILE A 93 2.54 1.14 -10.39
CA ILE A 93 3.02 0.44 -11.58
C ILE A 93 2.55 -1.02 -11.45
N PRO A 94 1.81 -1.55 -12.43
CA PRO A 94 1.27 -2.89 -12.37
C PRO A 94 2.36 -3.96 -12.31
N ASN A 95 2.37 -4.75 -11.23
CA ASN A 95 3.20 -5.93 -11.12
C ASN A 95 2.34 -7.19 -11.21
N ASN A 96 2.54 -7.99 -12.27
CA ASN A 96 1.75 -9.20 -12.51
C ASN A 96 1.81 -10.21 -11.37
N ALA A 97 2.96 -10.34 -10.69
CA ALA A 97 3.09 -11.23 -9.53
C ALA A 97 2.29 -10.74 -8.33
N PHE A 98 2.26 -9.42 -8.12
CA PHE A 98 1.44 -8.81 -7.07
C PHE A 98 -0.06 -8.98 -7.36
N ILE A 99 -0.47 -8.77 -8.61
CA ILE A 99 -1.85 -8.96 -9.06
C ILE A 99 -2.27 -10.42 -8.89
N ALA A 100 -1.44 -11.39 -9.28
CA ALA A 100 -1.74 -12.82 -9.08
C ALA A 100 -1.91 -13.18 -7.59
N ARG A 101 -1.15 -12.54 -6.70
CA ARG A 101 -1.34 -12.70 -5.25
C ARG A 101 -2.65 -12.08 -4.76
N LEU A 102 -3.02 -10.88 -5.26
CA LEU A 102 -4.31 -10.25 -4.97
C LEU A 102 -5.46 -11.17 -5.41
N GLU A 103 -5.39 -11.75 -6.61
CA GLU A 103 -6.38 -12.69 -7.11
C GLU A 103 -6.60 -13.88 -6.17
N LYS A 104 -5.51 -14.47 -5.65
CA LYS A 104 -5.58 -15.58 -4.69
C LYS A 104 -6.19 -15.17 -3.35
N GLN A 105 -5.77 -14.04 -2.80
CA GLN A 105 -6.28 -13.56 -1.50
C GLN A 105 -7.74 -13.11 -1.59
N LEU A 106 -8.12 -12.47 -2.70
CA LEU A 106 -9.47 -12.02 -2.95
C LEU A 106 -10.36 -13.13 -3.54
N ASN A 107 -9.78 -14.25 -4.00
CA ASN A 107 -10.49 -15.35 -4.64
C ASN A 107 -11.36 -14.89 -5.84
N VAL A 108 -10.83 -13.93 -6.61
CA VAL A 108 -11.47 -13.38 -7.82
C VAL A 108 -10.49 -13.37 -8.97
N LYS A 109 -10.99 -13.43 -10.20
CA LYS A 109 -10.18 -13.19 -11.40
C LYS A 109 -10.17 -11.68 -11.68
N LEU A 110 -8.99 -11.06 -11.60
CA LEU A 110 -8.83 -9.65 -11.90
C LEU A 110 -8.61 -9.46 -13.41
N PRO A 111 -9.12 -8.37 -14.01
CA PRO A 111 -8.92 -8.10 -15.42
C PRO A 111 -7.43 -7.90 -15.70
N ARG A 112 -6.89 -8.69 -16.63
CA ARG A 112 -5.49 -8.57 -17.04
C ARG A 112 -5.32 -7.33 -17.89
N ILE A 113 -4.26 -6.58 -17.60
CA ILE A 113 -3.88 -5.44 -18.42
C ILE A 113 -3.44 -5.99 -19.79
N LYS A 114 -4.20 -5.65 -20.82
CA LYS A 114 -3.81 -5.90 -22.21
C LYS A 114 -2.65 -4.94 -22.53
N LYS A 115 -1.54 -5.49 -23.03
CA LYS A 115 -0.34 -4.73 -23.41
C LYS A 115 -0.65 -3.70 -24.50
#